data_AF-A0A1V9YC33-F1
#
_entry.id   AF-A0A1V9YC33-F1
#
_cell.length_a   1.000
_cell.length_b   1.000
_cell.length_c   1.000
_cell.angle_alpha   90.00
_cell.angle_beta   90.00
_cell.angle_gamma   90.00
#
_symmetry.space_group_name_H-M   'P 1'
#
loop_
_entity.id
_entity.type
_entity.pdbx_description
1 polymer ?
#
loop_
_entity_poly.entity_id
_entity_poly.type
_entity_poly.pdbx_seq_one_letter_code
_entity_poly.pdbx_strand_id
1 'polypeptide(L)'
;MRSTCGASTCRSAAASLRCARCKAQHYCSRACQALAWPAHKAACQHMAVARAWQTLEATWWAALPADVRHSLESEGHTIASMAFFGEVLFLLRGLKGCVLLTGLPAPWREHFVVNVVRPSGVLNDVHVQLCTVGRVATPSFDFTDHFALLHTQHTVHVEAAALLQPASAPALVSEAQIARLLDYPVALDACVDGHMLEIAYFSGDTLLTSFCALNTPEHRRTINLHFQRYQAAVSDLLPLRVEAVAVS
;
A
#
# COMPACT_ATOMS: atom_id res chain seq x y z
N MET A 1 -5.67 -20.56 14.97
CA MET A 1 -6.14 -20.76 13.58
C MET A 1 -5.30 -21.84 12.92
N ARG A 2 -5.94 -22.73 12.14
CA ARG A 2 -5.26 -23.79 11.39
C ARG A 2 -4.79 -23.21 10.05
N SER A 3 -3.48 -23.22 9.79
CA SER A 3 -2.93 -22.73 8.51
C SER A 3 -2.97 -23.83 7.46
N THR A 4 -3.40 -23.50 6.25
CA THR A 4 -3.36 -24.39 5.09
C THR A 4 -1.95 -24.43 4.49
N CYS A 5 -1.58 -25.60 3.97
CA CYS A 5 -0.31 -25.76 3.27
C CYS A 5 -0.29 -24.98 1.95
N GLY A 6 0.78 -24.23 1.68
CA GLY A 6 0.96 -23.48 0.43
C GLY A 6 1.40 -24.31 -0.77
N ALA A 7 1.58 -25.63 -0.61
CA ALA A 7 1.85 -26.51 -1.75
C ALA A 7 0.52 -26.87 -2.44
N SER A 8 0.40 -26.58 -3.73
CA SER A 8 -0.83 -26.77 -4.51
C SER A 8 -1.39 -28.20 -4.48
N THR A 9 -0.53 -29.20 -4.28
CA THR A 9 -0.90 -30.61 -4.21
C THR A 9 -1.21 -31.10 -2.80
N CYS A 10 -1.01 -30.27 -1.76
CA CYS A 10 -1.19 -30.63 -0.37
C CYS A 10 -2.45 -29.96 0.21
N ARG A 11 -3.46 -30.75 0.54
CA ARG A 11 -4.72 -30.26 1.13
C ARG A 11 -4.75 -30.28 2.67
N SER A 12 -3.59 -30.40 3.30
CA SER A 12 -3.53 -30.44 4.76
C SER A 12 -3.81 -29.05 5.35
N ALA A 13 -4.72 -29.02 6.32
CA ALA A 13 -5.04 -27.85 7.13
C ALA A 13 -4.22 -27.78 8.44
N ALA A 14 -3.13 -28.53 8.54
CA ALA A 14 -2.26 -28.57 9.72
C ALA A 14 -0.82 -28.16 9.37
N ALA A 15 -0.65 -27.10 8.57
CA ALA A 15 0.67 -26.57 8.23
C ALA A 15 1.25 -25.78 9.41
N SER A 16 2.37 -26.22 9.96
CA SER A 16 3.06 -25.57 11.09
C SER A 16 4.41 -24.94 10.69
N LEU A 17 5.03 -25.38 9.60
CA LEU A 17 6.30 -24.83 9.13
C LEU A 17 6.05 -23.52 8.39
N ARG A 18 6.58 -22.41 8.89
CA ARG A 18 6.51 -21.10 8.23
C ARG A 18 7.71 -20.89 7.32
N CYS A 19 7.50 -20.21 6.19
CA CYS A 19 8.61 -19.71 5.39
C CYS A 19 9.49 -18.79 6.24
N ALA A 20 10.75 -19.14 6.44
CA ALA A 20 11.64 -18.40 7.33
C ALA A 20 11.89 -16.96 6.88
N ARG A 21 11.77 -16.69 5.57
CA ARG A 21 12.01 -15.37 4.96
C ARG A 21 10.80 -14.44 5.11
N CYS A 22 9.70 -14.75 4.43
CA CYS A 22 8.53 -13.85 4.43
C CYS A 22 7.59 -14.05 5.63
N LYS A 23 7.68 -15.20 6.31
CA LYS A 23 6.83 -15.60 7.45
C LYS A 23 5.31 -15.63 7.15
N ALA A 24 4.90 -15.42 5.90
CA ALA A 24 3.51 -15.38 5.46
C ALA A 24 2.98 -16.76 5.05
N GLN A 25 3.71 -17.49 4.21
CA GLN A 25 3.29 -18.83 3.76
C GLN A 25 3.62 -19.91 4.81
N HIS A 26 2.67 -20.84 4.98
CA HIS A 26 2.83 -22.03 5.81
C HIS A 26 2.92 -23.30 4.94
N TYR A 27 3.64 -24.30 5.43
CA TYR A 27 3.85 -25.60 4.81
C TYR A 27 3.75 -26.70 5.86
N CYS A 28 3.44 -27.92 5.43
CA CYS A 28 3.49 -29.09 6.31
C CYS A 28 4.92 -29.58 6.54
N SER A 29 5.81 -29.40 5.57
CA SER A 29 7.18 -29.89 5.59
C SER A 29 8.08 -29.10 4.64
N ARG A 30 9.40 -29.29 4.76
CA ARG A 30 10.38 -28.72 3.82
C ARG A 30 10.17 -29.23 2.39
N ALA A 31 9.67 -30.46 2.22
CA ALA A 31 9.35 -30.99 0.90
C ALA A 31 8.20 -30.21 0.23
N CYS A 32 7.13 -29.89 0.98
CA CYS A 32 6.05 -29.03 0.47
C CYS A 32 6.55 -27.62 0.13
N GLN A 33 7.43 -27.06 0.96
CA GLN A 33 8.05 -25.77 0.70
C GLN A 33 8.88 -25.78 -0.59
N ALA A 34 9.72 -26.81 -0.78
CA ALA A 34 10.55 -26.96 -1.98
C ALA A 34 9.68 -27.10 -3.24
N LEU A 35 8.60 -27.88 -3.17
CA LEU A 35 7.66 -28.04 -4.28
C LEU A 35 6.96 -26.72 -4.65
N ALA A 36 6.56 -25.93 -3.65
CA ALA A 36 5.89 -24.65 -3.85
C ALA A 36 6.86 -23.51 -4.23
N TRP A 37 8.17 -23.69 -4.04
CA TRP A 37 9.17 -22.63 -4.16
C TRP A 37 9.17 -21.91 -5.51
N PRO A 38 9.06 -22.58 -6.68
CA PRO A 38 9.06 -21.89 -7.97
C PRO A 38 7.97 -20.81 -8.08
N ALA A 39 6.76 -21.10 -7.59
CA ALA A 39 5.65 -20.15 -7.56
C ALA A 39 5.79 -19.12 -6.42
N HIS A 40 6.30 -19.56 -5.26
CA HIS A 40 6.40 -18.71 -4.07
C HIS A 40 7.53 -17.68 -4.13
N LYS A 41 8.64 -17.97 -4.84
CA LYS A 41 9.90 -17.23 -4.71
C LYS A 41 9.75 -15.71 -4.89
N ALA A 42 9.09 -15.27 -5.97
CA ALA A 42 8.92 -13.85 -6.26
C ALA A 42 8.03 -13.18 -5.20
N ALA A 43 6.89 -13.78 -4.91
CA ALA A 43 5.95 -13.30 -3.91
C ALA A 43 6.60 -13.24 -2.50
N CYS A 44 7.44 -14.24 -2.16
CA CYS A 44 8.22 -14.31 -0.93
C CYS A 44 9.16 -13.11 -0.76
N GLN A 45 9.84 -12.72 -1.84
CA GLN A 45 10.76 -11.58 -1.83
C GLN A 45 10.02 -10.27 -1.56
N HIS A 46 8.93 -10.01 -2.30
CA HIS A 46 8.14 -8.79 -2.12
C HIS A 46 7.54 -8.72 -0.72
N MET A 47 7.02 -9.83 -0.21
CA MET A 47 6.51 -9.90 1.16
C MET A 47 7.59 -9.68 2.22
N ALA A 48 8.80 -10.19 2.01
CA ALA A 48 9.90 -9.98 2.94
C ALA A 48 10.29 -8.50 3.03
N VAL A 49 10.36 -7.81 1.89
CA VAL A 49 10.60 -6.36 1.81
C VAL A 49 9.47 -5.59 2.48
N ALA A 50 8.22 -5.91 2.16
CA ALA A 50 7.06 -5.24 2.76
C ALA A 50 7.00 -5.45 4.29
N ARG A 51 7.34 -6.64 4.81
CA ARG A 51 7.41 -6.86 6.26
C ARG A 51 8.57 -6.13 6.93
N ALA A 52 9.71 -5.99 6.24
CA ALA A 52 10.81 -5.15 6.72
C ALA A 52 10.35 -3.69 6.80
N TRP A 53 9.70 -3.16 5.75
CA TRP A 53 9.06 -1.85 5.78
C TRP A 53 8.11 -1.70 6.96
N GLN A 54 7.14 -2.61 7.13
CA GLN A 54 6.15 -2.55 8.20
C GLN A 54 6.79 -2.45 9.59
N THR A 55 7.87 -3.21 9.82
CA THR A 55 8.58 -3.22 11.10
C THR A 55 9.31 -1.90 11.34
N LEU A 56 10.00 -1.40 10.32
CA LEU A 56 10.74 -0.13 10.38
C LEU A 56 9.79 1.06 10.54
N GLU A 57 8.70 1.08 9.78
CA GLU A 57 7.63 2.09 9.85
C GLU A 57 6.99 2.13 11.24
N ALA A 58 6.60 0.98 11.80
CA ALA A 58 6.03 0.93 13.15
C ALA A 58 7.02 1.42 14.22
N THR A 59 8.30 1.05 14.08
CA THR A 59 9.36 1.51 15.00
C THR A 59 9.59 3.02 14.87
N TRP A 60 9.58 3.54 13.64
CA TRP A 60 9.75 4.95 13.34
C TRP A 60 8.62 5.80 13.91
N TRP A 61 7.36 5.38 13.71
CA TRP A 61 6.20 6.04 14.30
C TRP A 61 6.26 6.06 15.82
N ALA A 62 6.65 4.94 16.45
CA ALA A 62 6.80 4.87 17.90
C ALA A 62 7.93 5.75 18.44
N ALA A 63 8.96 6.02 17.63
CA ALA A 63 10.11 6.84 17.99
C ALA A 63 9.88 8.35 17.78
N LEU A 64 8.77 8.77 17.15
CA LEU A 64 8.48 10.18 16.99
C LEU A 64 8.24 10.87 18.34
N PRO A 65 8.68 12.14 18.49
CA PRO A 65 8.38 12.95 19.66
C PRO A 65 6.88 12.98 19.99
N ALA A 66 6.57 13.01 21.28
CA ALA A 66 5.19 12.90 21.75
C ALA A 66 4.31 14.09 21.30
N ASP A 67 4.90 15.28 21.23
CA ASP A 67 4.26 16.49 20.70
C ASP A 67 3.89 16.37 19.22
N VAL A 68 4.79 15.80 18.40
CA VAL A 68 4.51 15.52 16.98
C VAL A 68 3.36 14.53 16.84
N ARG A 69 3.38 13.44 17.62
CA ARG A 69 2.30 12.44 17.59
C ARG A 69 0.97 13.03 18.05
N HIS A 70 0.97 13.84 19.10
CA HIS A 70 -0.24 14.49 19.60
C HIS A 70 -0.82 15.49 18.60
N SER A 71 0.02 16.24 17.89
CA SER A 71 -0.42 17.14 16.81
C SER A 71 -1.19 16.37 15.74
N LEU A 72 -0.62 15.25 15.26
CA LEU A 72 -1.25 14.41 14.24
C LEU A 72 -2.60 13.85 14.71
N GLU A 73 -2.67 13.36 15.95
CA GLU A 73 -3.92 12.86 16.53
C GLU A 73 -4.97 13.97 16.67
N SER A 74 -4.56 15.19 17.03
CA SER A 74 -5.47 16.34 17.14
C SER A 74 -6.05 16.79 15.80
N GLU A 75 -5.34 16.49 14.71
CA GLU A 75 -5.78 16.69 13.33
C GLU A 75 -6.65 15.52 12.80
N GLY A 76 -6.94 14.53 13.65
CA GLY A 76 -7.75 13.36 13.30
C GLY A 76 -7.00 12.26 12.56
N HIS A 77 -5.67 12.35 12.48
CA HIS A 77 -4.85 11.31 11.85
C HIS A 77 -4.51 10.20 12.84
N THR A 78 -4.69 8.95 12.42
CA THR A 78 -4.19 7.79 13.18
C THR A 78 -2.93 7.26 12.51
N ILE A 79 -1.97 6.80 13.30
CA ILE A 79 -0.76 6.15 12.76
C ILE A 79 -1.13 4.97 11.87
N ALA A 80 -2.20 4.24 12.21
CA ALA A 80 -2.68 3.11 11.42
C ALA A 80 -3.17 3.53 10.03
N SER A 81 -3.91 4.64 9.91
CA SER A 81 -4.39 5.16 8.63
C SER A 81 -3.30 5.82 7.77
N MET A 82 -2.18 6.20 8.38
CA MET A 82 -1.01 6.75 7.68
C MET A 82 0.06 5.70 7.32
N ALA A 83 -0.17 4.42 7.62
CA ALA A 83 0.80 3.36 7.35
C ALA A 83 0.84 3.01 5.85
N PHE A 84 2.05 2.90 5.28
CA PHE A 84 2.25 2.64 3.85
C PHE A 84 2.51 1.16 3.53
N PHE A 85 2.61 0.29 4.55
CA PHE A 85 2.92 -1.14 4.35
C PHE A 85 2.12 -1.83 3.23
N GLY A 86 0.79 -1.71 3.24
CA GLY A 86 -0.04 -2.38 2.24
C GLY A 86 0.10 -1.74 0.87
N GLU A 87 0.16 -0.41 0.78
CA GLU A 87 0.42 0.33 -0.46
C GLU A 87 1.76 -0.07 -1.10
N VAL A 88 2.82 -0.18 -0.31
CA VAL A 88 4.15 -0.63 -0.77
C VAL A 88 4.11 -2.08 -1.24
N LEU A 89 3.38 -2.95 -0.54
CA LEU A 89 3.19 -4.32 -1.01
C LEU A 89 2.46 -4.35 -2.36
N PHE A 90 1.39 -3.57 -2.53
CA PHE A 90 0.64 -3.52 -3.79
C PHE A 90 1.49 -2.96 -4.94
N LEU A 91 2.32 -1.95 -4.68
CA LEU A 91 3.34 -1.47 -5.61
C LEU A 91 4.29 -2.59 -6.03
N LEU A 92 4.90 -3.30 -5.07
CA LEU A 92 5.81 -4.42 -5.36
C LEU A 92 5.12 -5.57 -6.12
N ARG A 93 3.81 -5.72 -5.99
CA ARG A 93 3.02 -6.71 -6.74
C ARG A 93 2.57 -6.21 -8.11
N GLY A 94 2.97 -5.01 -8.52
CA GLY A 94 2.59 -4.38 -9.77
C GLY A 94 1.10 -4.04 -9.84
N LEU A 95 0.42 -3.96 -8.70
CA LEU A 95 -0.99 -3.57 -8.62
C LEU A 95 -1.16 -2.04 -8.63
N LYS A 96 -0.17 -1.33 -8.08
CA LYS A 96 -0.11 0.13 -8.08
C LYS A 96 1.07 0.61 -8.92
N GLY A 97 0.84 1.67 -9.67
CA GLY A 97 1.90 2.35 -10.42
C GLY A 97 2.74 3.30 -9.57
N CYS A 98 2.13 3.88 -8.54
CA CYS A 98 2.84 4.70 -7.57
C CYS A 98 2.22 4.65 -6.17
N VAL A 99 3.02 5.05 -5.17
CA VAL A 99 2.61 5.29 -3.78
C VAL A 99 3.13 6.66 -3.38
N LEU A 100 2.23 7.56 -2.98
CA LEU A 100 2.56 8.88 -2.46
C LEU A 100 2.65 8.83 -0.93
N LEU A 101 3.75 9.34 -0.36
CA LEU A 101 4.00 9.32 1.08
C LEU A 101 3.49 10.60 1.76
N THR A 102 2.17 10.84 1.70
CA THR A 102 1.51 12.11 2.08
C THR A 102 1.20 12.29 3.57
N GLY A 103 1.19 11.21 4.36
CA GLY A 103 0.94 11.26 5.81
C GLY A 103 2.16 11.58 6.68
N LEU A 104 3.29 11.97 6.08
CA LEU A 104 4.54 12.19 6.82
C LEU A 104 4.68 13.66 7.27
N PRO A 105 4.95 13.94 8.56
CA PRO A 105 5.21 15.29 9.04
C PRO A 105 6.37 15.94 8.28
N ALA A 106 6.20 17.18 7.81
CA ALA A 106 7.14 17.84 6.90
C ALA A 106 8.62 17.80 7.36
N PRO A 107 8.96 18.11 8.63
CA PRO A 107 10.34 18.05 9.10
C PRO A 107 10.94 16.63 9.13
N TRP A 108 10.09 15.61 9.05
CA TRP A 108 10.45 14.21 9.27
C TRP A 108 10.44 13.37 7.99
N ARG A 109 10.06 13.93 6.83
CA ARG A 109 9.98 13.20 5.56
C ARG A 109 11.32 12.58 5.16
N GLU A 110 12.40 13.36 5.18
CA GLU A 110 13.76 12.85 4.90
C GLU A 110 14.21 11.81 5.92
N HIS A 111 13.86 12.02 7.20
CA HIS A 111 14.14 11.06 8.25
C HIS A 111 13.44 9.71 8.00
N PHE A 112 12.21 9.72 7.47
CA PHE A 112 11.50 8.51 7.06
C PHE A 112 12.20 7.80 5.90
N VAL A 113 12.69 8.54 4.89
CA VAL A 113 13.44 7.95 3.76
C VAL A 113 14.69 7.22 4.24
N VAL A 114 15.46 7.86 5.13
CA VAL A 114 16.71 7.31 5.66
C VAL A 114 16.46 6.08 6.56
N ASN A 115 15.40 6.11 7.39
CA ASN A 115 15.21 5.11 8.44
C ASN A 115 14.17 4.02 8.11
N VAL A 116 13.35 4.21 7.07
CA VAL A 116 12.33 3.25 6.64
C VAL A 116 12.54 2.84 5.20
N VAL A 117 12.47 3.80 4.26
CA VAL A 117 12.47 3.50 2.82
C VAL A 117 13.73 2.77 2.38
N ARG A 118 14.91 3.36 2.61
CA ARG A 118 16.20 2.76 2.22
C ARG A 118 16.48 1.42 2.93
N PRO A 119 16.41 1.33 4.27
CA PRO A 119 16.73 0.08 4.98
C PRO A 119 15.69 -1.02 4.80
N SER A 120 14.46 -0.73 4.37
CA SER A 120 13.47 -1.77 4.03
C SER A 120 13.93 -2.66 2.86
N GLY A 121 14.85 -2.15 2.03
CA GLY A 121 15.29 -2.80 0.80
C GLY A 121 14.31 -2.65 -0.37
N VAL A 122 13.27 -1.82 -0.25
CA VAL A 122 12.31 -1.59 -1.36
C VAL A 122 13.00 -1.08 -2.62
N LEU A 123 14.03 -0.25 -2.47
CA LEU A 123 14.81 0.32 -3.59
C LEU A 123 15.83 -0.67 -4.18
N ASN A 124 15.95 -1.87 -3.63
CA ASN A 124 16.73 -2.95 -4.23
C ASN A 124 15.93 -3.69 -5.31
N ASP A 125 14.62 -3.47 -5.37
CA ASP A 125 13.81 -3.92 -6.49
C ASP A 125 14.09 -3.03 -7.70
N VAL A 126 14.53 -3.64 -8.80
CA VAL A 126 14.92 -2.93 -10.04
C VAL A 126 13.75 -2.20 -10.70
N HIS A 127 12.51 -2.53 -10.31
CA HIS A 127 11.31 -1.91 -10.82
C HIS A 127 10.80 -0.79 -9.92
N VAL A 128 11.40 -0.53 -8.76
CA VAL A 128 10.96 0.54 -7.85
C VAL A 128 11.94 1.70 -7.85
N GLN A 129 11.42 2.91 -8.05
CA GLN A 129 12.17 4.16 -7.98
C GLN A 129 11.58 5.08 -6.90
N LEU A 130 12.43 5.80 -6.19
CA LEU A 130 12.04 6.88 -5.29
C LEU A 130 12.25 8.22 -6.01
N CYS A 131 11.28 9.12 -5.93
CA CYS A 131 11.45 10.50 -6.35
C CYS A 131 10.83 11.49 -5.35
N THR A 132 11.36 12.70 -5.33
CA THR A 132 10.71 13.84 -4.68
C THR A 132 9.64 14.38 -5.62
N VAL A 133 8.46 14.66 -5.09
CA VAL A 133 7.34 15.20 -5.85
C VAL A 133 7.60 16.68 -6.12
N GLY A 134 7.45 17.10 -7.38
CA GLY A 134 7.53 18.49 -7.79
C GLY A 134 6.38 19.34 -7.26
N ARG A 135 6.18 20.53 -7.82
CA ARG A 135 5.06 21.40 -7.45
C ARG A 135 3.75 20.89 -8.04
N VAL A 136 3.16 19.88 -7.41
CA VAL A 136 1.93 19.22 -7.83
C VAL A 136 0.88 19.35 -6.73
N ALA A 137 -0.31 19.79 -7.07
CA ALA A 137 -1.42 19.91 -6.13
C ALA A 137 -2.75 19.52 -6.80
N THR A 138 -3.70 19.07 -6.00
CA THR A 138 -5.14 19.12 -6.33
C THR A 138 -5.76 20.33 -5.63
N PRO A 139 -7.02 20.68 -5.92
CA PRO A 139 -7.72 21.70 -5.12
C PRO A 139 -7.77 21.38 -3.62
N SER A 140 -7.67 20.10 -3.25
CA SER A 140 -7.83 19.62 -1.88
C SER A 140 -6.51 19.33 -1.17
N PHE A 141 -5.42 19.11 -1.90
CA PHE A 141 -4.17 18.62 -1.33
C PHE A 141 -2.93 19.08 -2.09
N ASP A 142 -1.89 19.49 -1.35
CA ASP A 142 -0.58 19.84 -1.91
C ASP A 142 0.42 18.70 -1.73
N PHE A 143 0.89 18.14 -2.85
CA PHE A 143 1.87 17.05 -2.87
C PHE A 143 3.31 17.55 -2.93
N THR A 144 3.55 18.85 -2.97
CA THR A 144 4.88 19.44 -3.10
C THR A 144 5.84 18.92 -2.01
N ASP A 145 7.05 18.54 -2.44
CA ASP A 145 8.13 18.03 -1.59
C ASP A 145 7.78 16.76 -0.78
N HIS A 146 6.71 16.05 -1.14
CA HIS A 146 6.49 14.70 -0.67
C HIS A 146 7.37 13.71 -1.44
N PHE A 147 7.40 12.46 -0.99
CA PHE A 147 8.09 11.39 -1.68
C PHE A 147 7.09 10.48 -2.38
N ALA A 148 7.48 9.98 -3.55
CA ALA A 148 6.72 8.97 -4.28
C ALA A 148 7.61 7.76 -4.56
N LEU A 149 7.04 6.56 -4.40
CA LEU A 149 7.59 5.35 -4.99
C LEU A 149 6.89 5.11 -6.33
N LEU A 150 7.65 4.86 -7.40
CA LEU A 150 7.15 4.59 -8.74
C LEU A 150 7.53 3.17 -9.16
N HIS A 151 6.59 2.45 -9.79
CA HIS A 151 6.84 1.15 -10.38
C HIS A 151 7.10 1.27 -11.88
N THR A 152 8.34 1.04 -12.33
CA THR A 152 8.81 1.38 -13.68
C THR A 152 8.19 0.56 -14.81
N GLN A 153 7.66 -0.63 -14.49
CA GLN A 153 6.96 -1.48 -15.46
C GLN A 153 5.44 -1.32 -15.44
N HIS A 154 4.88 -0.48 -14.55
CA HIS A 154 3.44 -0.28 -14.52
C HIS A 154 2.99 0.56 -15.71
N THR A 155 1.79 0.29 -16.25
CA THR A 155 1.24 0.98 -17.42
C THR A 155 1.09 2.49 -17.25
N VAL A 156 1.01 2.97 -16.01
CA VAL A 156 0.86 4.39 -15.65
C VAL A 156 2.20 5.05 -15.33
N HIS A 157 3.33 4.32 -15.39
CA HIS A 157 4.64 4.84 -14.98
C HIS A 157 5.02 6.12 -15.72
N VAL A 158 4.84 6.15 -17.04
CA VAL A 158 5.20 7.32 -17.87
C VAL A 158 4.40 8.55 -17.44
N GLU A 159 3.09 8.39 -17.21
CA GLU A 159 2.23 9.47 -16.73
C GLU A 159 2.62 9.92 -15.31
N ALA A 160 2.82 8.96 -14.40
CA ALA A 160 3.21 9.23 -13.02
C ALA A 160 4.56 9.95 -12.93
N ALA A 161 5.56 9.52 -13.70
CA ALA A 161 6.88 10.13 -13.73
C ALA A 161 6.80 11.56 -14.30
N ALA A 162 6.11 11.75 -15.41
CA ALA A 162 5.95 13.07 -16.04
C ALA A 162 5.22 14.06 -15.12
N LEU A 163 4.25 13.59 -14.35
CA LEU A 163 3.46 14.44 -13.47
C LEU A 163 4.16 14.70 -12.13
N LEU A 164 4.65 13.65 -11.47
CA LEU A 164 5.11 13.74 -10.08
C LEU A 164 6.55 14.20 -9.97
N GLN A 165 7.42 13.91 -10.93
CA GLN A 165 8.82 14.32 -10.81
C GLN A 165 8.98 15.84 -10.94
N PRO A 166 10.09 16.41 -10.43
CA PRO A 166 10.28 17.85 -10.38
C PRO A 166 10.18 18.51 -11.76
N ALA A 167 9.07 19.22 -12.00
CA ALA A 167 8.87 20.06 -13.17
C ALA A 167 9.18 21.53 -12.86
N SER A 168 9.54 22.30 -13.89
CA SER A 168 9.82 23.74 -13.75
C SER A 168 8.57 24.60 -13.51
N ALA A 169 7.37 24.07 -13.71
CA ALA A 169 6.11 24.79 -13.54
C ALA A 169 5.20 24.06 -12.53
N PRO A 170 4.43 24.78 -11.69
CA PRO A 170 3.38 24.17 -10.89
C PRO A 170 2.32 23.48 -11.76
N ALA A 171 1.88 22.30 -11.32
CA ALA A 171 0.83 21.52 -11.96
C ALA A 171 -0.36 21.37 -11.01
N LEU A 172 -1.50 21.93 -11.39
CA LEU A 172 -2.78 21.68 -10.74
C LEU A 172 -3.48 20.51 -11.45
N VAL A 173 -3.73 19.43 -10.72
CA VAL A 173 -4.31 18.19 -11.26
C VAL A 173 -5.65 17.88 -10.62
N SER A 174 -6.48 17.10 -11.32
CA SER A 174 -7.76 16.66 -10.77
C SER A 174 -7.61 15.49 -9.80
N GLU A 175 -8.58 15.33 -8.90
CA GLU A 175 -8.67 14.16 -8.02
C GLU A 175 -8.80 12.88 -8.87
N ALA A 176 -9.52 12.91 -10.00
CA ALA A 176 -9.59 11.79 -10.94
C ALA A 176 -8.24 11.40 -11.55
N GLN A 177 -7.36 12.38 -11.79
CA GLN A 177 -6.01 12.09 -12.27
C GLN A 177 -5.16 11.43 -11.19
N ILE A 178 -5.16 11.96 -9.96
CA ILE A 178 -4.43 11.36 -8.83
C ILE A 178 -4.98 9.98 -8.49
N ALA A 179 -6.31 9.82 -8.39
CA ALA A 179 -6.94 8.53 -8.10
C ALA A 179 -6.55 7.46 -9.13
N ARG A 180 -6.50 7.79 -10.43
CA ARG A 180 -6.03 6.85 -11.47
C ARG A 180 -4.57 6.45 -11.26
N LEU A 181 -3.68 7.41 -10.97
CA LEU A 181 -2.25 7.12 -10.76
C LEU A 181 -2.02 6.23 -9.53
N LEU A 182 -2.78 6.50 -8.46
CA LEU A 182 -2.78 5.73 -7.22
C LEU A 182 -3.66 4.48 -7.29
N ASP A 183 -4.27 4.19 -8.44
CA ASP A 183 -5.18 3.06 -8.63
C ASP A 183 -6.33 3.01 -7.60
N TYR A 184 -6.81 4.17 -7.13
CA TYR A 184 -8.02 4.25 -6.32
C TYR A 184 -9.28 4.10 -7.19
N PRO A 185 -10.24 3.25 -6.79
CA PRO A 185 -11.38 2.88 -7.64
C PRO A 185 -12.37 4.02 -7.83
N VAL A 186 -12.32 5.05 -7.00
CA VAL A 186 -13.23 6.20 -7.03
C VAL A 186 -12.42 7.45 -6.76
N ALA A 187 -12.68 8.49 -7.53
CA ALA A 187 -12.08 9.80 -7.35
C ALA A 187 -12.99 10.70 -6.50
N LEU A 188 -12.40 11.59 -5.71
CA LEU A 188 -13.15 12.47 -4.81
C LEU A 188 -13.96 13.53 -5.58
N ASP A 189 -13.53 13.94 -6.76
CA ASP A 189 -14.28 14.85 -7.63
C ASP A 189 -15.55 14.22 -8.23
N ALA A 190 -15.64 12.89 -8.28
CA ALA A 190 -16.88 12.17 -8.58
C ALA A 190 -17.84 12.10 -7.37
N CYS A 191 -17.41 12.57 -6.20
CA CYS A 191 -18.16 12.54 -4.95
C CYS A 191 -18.71 13.92 -4.60
N VAL A 192 -19.79 14.35 -5.27
CA VAL A 192 -20.35 15.70 -5.10
C VAL A 192 -21.29 15.83 -3.91
N ASP A 193 -22.27 14.93 -3.74
CA ASP A 193 -23.24 14.97 -2.64
C ASP A 193 -23.71 13.55 -2.28
N GLY A 194 -23.65 13.22 -0.99
CA GLY A 194 -24.24 11.99 -0.47
C GLY A 194 -23.45 11.37 0.68
N HIS A 195 -23.88 10.18 1.10
CA HIS A 195 -23.30 9.47 2.21
C HIS A 195 -21.95 8.85 1.82
N MET A 196 -20.85 9.38 2.36
CA MET A 196 -19.50 8.86 2.16
C MET A 196 -19.26 7.61 3.00
N LEU A 197 -18.50 6.67 2.45
CA LEU A 197 -17.99 5.50 3.13
C LEU A 197 -16.47 5.54 3.11
N GLU A 198 -15.84 5.24 4.24
CA GLU A 198 -14.44 4.84 4.27
C GLU A 198 -14.40 3.34 3.99
N ILE A 199 -13.73 2.98 2.90
CA ILE A 199 -13.53 1.61 2.46
C ILE A 199 -12.12 1.22 2.83
N ALA A 200 -11.95 0.10 3.52
CA ALA A 200 -10.66 -0.35 4.02
C ALA A 200 -10.41 -1.81 3.67
N TYR A 201 -9.21 -2.10 3.16
CA TYR A 201 -8.76 -3.47 2.90
C TYR A 201 -7.84 -3.93 4.02
N PHE A 202 -8.11 -5.12 4.54
CA PHE A 202 -7.40 -5.70 5.66
C PHE A 202 -6.88 -7.09 5.34
N SER A 203 -5.84 -7.51 6.06
CA SER A 203 -5.49 -8.92 6.22
C SER A 203 -5.22 -9.24 7.69
N GLY A 204 -5.98 -10.16 8.28
CA GLY A 204 -6.04 -10.26 9.74
C GLY A 204 -6.51 -8.92 10.29
N ASP A 205 -5.82 -8.35 11.29
CA ASP A 205 -6.13 -7.02 11.86
C ASP A 205 -5.27 -5.89 11.25
N THR A 206 -4.48 -6.19 10.22
CA THR A 206 -3.61 -5.20 9.58
C THR A 206 -4.36 -4.48 8.46
N LEU A 207 -4.50 -3.15 8.59
CA LEU A 207 -4.94 -2.27 7.50
C LEU A 207 -3.89 -2.24 6.40
N LEU A 208 -4.32 -2.36 5.14
CA LEU A 208 -3.44 -2.37 3.97
C LEU A 208 -3.61 -1.12 3.10
N THR A 209 -4.85 -0.66 2.94
CA THR A 209 -5.19 0.58 2.25
C THR A 209 -6.59 0.99 2.68
N SER A 210 -6.86 2.29 2.73
CA SER A 210 -8.21 2.82 2.81
C SER A 210 -8.40 3.98 1.85
N PHE A 211 -9.65 4.20 1.45
CA PHE A 211 -10.05 5.31 0.59
C PHE A 211 -11.53 5.62 0.80
N CYS A 212 -11.94 6.84 0.48
CA CYS A 212 -13.32 7.30 0.63
C CYS A 212 -14.08 7.20 -0.70
N ALA A 213 -15.36 6.84 -0.65
CA ALA A 213 -16.24 6.81 -1.82
C ALA A 213 -17.71 7.05 -1.43
N LEU A 214 -18.50 7.66 -2.32
CA LEU A 214 -19.96 7.73 -2.11
C LEU A 214 -20.59 6.33 -2.10
N ASN A 215 -21.63 6.17 -1.28
CA ASN A 215 -22.41 4.96 -1.17
C ASN A 215 -23.42 4.75 -2.32
N THR A 216 -22.92 4.65 -3.56
CA THR A 216 -23.76 4.43 -4.76
C THR A 216 -23.60 3.00 -5.30
N PRO A 217 -24.61 2.45 -6.01
CA PRO A 217 -24.47 1.16 -6.67
C PRO A 217 -23.29 1.07 -7.65
N GLU A 218 -23.00 2.17 -8.35
CA GLU A 218 -21.90 2.26 -9.29
C GLU A 218 -20.54 2.17 -8.59
N HIS A 219 -20.32 2.98 -7.54
CA HIS A 219 -19.08 2.94 -6.78
C HIS A 219 -18.88 1.57 -6.12
N ARG A 220 -19.93 0.98 -5.53
CA ARG A 220 -19.86 -0.38 -4.97
C ARG A 220 -19.42 -1.41 -6.01
N ARG A 221 -19.89 -1.31 -7.25
CA ARG A 221 -19.45 -2.20 -8.34
C ARG A 221 -17.97 -2.01 -8.63
N THR A 222 -17.51 -0.77 -8.78
CA THR A 222 -16.09 -0.47 -9.08
C THR A 222 -15.17 -0.91 -7.94
N ILE A 223 -15.56 -0.68 -6.69
CA ILE A 223 -14.84 -1.12 -5.49
C ILE A 223 -14.73 -2.65 -5.44
N ASN A 224 -15.82 -3.37 -5.74
CA ASN A 224 -15.80 -4.84 -5.76
C ASN A 224 -14.88 -5.40 -6.84
N LEU A 225 -14.89 -4.82 -8.06
CA LEU A 225 -13.97 -5.21 -9.13
C LEU A 225 -12.52 -4.95 -8.74
N HIS A 226 -12.24 -3.79 -8.16
CA HIS A 226 -10.94 -3.43 -7.64
C HIS A 226 -10.45 -4.41 -6.56
N PHE A 227 -11.30 -4.70 -5.56
CA PHE A 227 -11.00 -5.66 -4.50
C PHE A 227 -10.72 -7.06 -5.04
N GLN A 228 -11.53 -7.55 -5.98
CA GLN A 228 -11.34 -8.87 -6.59
C GLN A 228 -10.00 -8.99 -7.32
N ARG A 229 -9.60 -7.94 -8.07
CA ARG A 229 -8.29 -7.87 -8.73
C ARG A 229 -7.15 -7.97 -7.71
N TYR A 230 -7.25 -7.22 -6.61
CA TYR A 230 -6.22 -7.22 -5.56
C TYR A 230 -6.17 -8.56 -4.83
N GLN A 231 -7.32 -9.09 -4.42
CA GLN A 231 -7.45 -10.41 -3.79
C GLN A 231 -6.82 -11.49 -4.68
N ALA A 232 -7.13 -11.52 -5.98
CA ALA A 232 -6.57 -12.50 -6.90
C ALA A 232 -5.03 -12.46 -6.98
N ALA A 233 -4.43 -11.27 -6.85
CA ALA A 233 -2.99 -11.08 -7.01
C ALA A 233 -2.14 -11.33 -5.75
N VAL A 234 -2.76 -11.33 -4.55
CA VAL A 234 -2.05 -11.49 -3.27
C VAL A 234 -2.61 -12.54 -2.33
N SER A 235 -3.75 -13.17 -2.64
CA SER A 235 -4.43 -14.14 -1.75
C SER A 235 -3.58 -15.33 -1.32
N ASP A 236 -2.60 -15.71 -2.13
CA ASP A 236 -1.60 -16.74 -1.85
C ASP A 236 -0.73 -16.38 -0.64
N LEU A 237 -0.50 -15.09 -0.39
CA LEU A 237 0.31 -14.60 0.73
C LEU A 237 -0.50 -13.94 1.84
N LEU A 238 -1.54 -13.21 1.47
CA LEU A 238 -2.35 -12.37 2.35
C LEU A 238 -3.82 -12.50 1.95
N PRO A 239 -4.64 -13.22 2.73
CA PRO A 239 -6.07 -13.20 2.50
C PRO A 239 -6.61 -11.80 2.81
N LEU A 240 -7.25 -11.16 1.83
CA LEU A 240 -7.84 -9.85 2.02
C LEU A 240 -9.30 -9.93 2.48
N ARG A 241 -9.68 -8.94 3.25
CA ARG A 241 -11.03 -8.62 3.73
C ARG A 241 -11.31 -7.17 3.35
N VAL A 242 -12.53 -6.86 2.95
CA VAL A 242 -12.98 -5.47 2.74
C VAL A 242 -13.99 -5.12 3.82
N GLU A 243 -13.85 -3.93 4.38
CA GLU A 243 -14.82 -3.31 5.29
C GLU A 243 -15.21 -1.93 4.77
N ALA A 244 -16.43 -1.51 5.11
CA ALA A 244 -16.98 -0.21 4.74
C ALA A 244 -17.64 0.41 5.98
N VAL A 245 -17.17 1.59 6.38
CA VAL A 245 -17.67 2.33 7.54
C VAL A 245 -18.22 3.67 7.09
N ALA A 246 -19.32 4.12 7.67
CA ALA A 246 -19.87 5.44 7.40
C ALA A 246 -18.88 6.52 7.88
N VAL A 247 -18.56 7.48 7.01
CA VAL A 247 -17.81 8.68 7.42
C VAL A 247 -18.83 9.64 8.01
N SER A 248 -18.69 9.93 9.30
CA SER A 248 -19.54 10.89 10.04
C SER A 248 -19.12 12.33 9.78
#